data_AF-A0A1Q8G330-F1
#
_entry.id   AF-A0A1Q8G330-F1
#
_cell.length_a   1.000
_cell.length_b   1.000
_cell.length_c   1.000
_cell.angle_alpha   90.00
_cell.angle_beta   90.00
_cell.angle_gamma   90.00
#
_symmetry.space_group_name_H-M   'P 1'
#
loop_
_entity.id
_entity.type
_entity.pdbx_description
1 polymer ?
#
loop_
_entity_poly.entity_id
_entity_poly.type
_entity_poly.pdbx_seq_one_letter_code
_entity_poly.pdbx_strand_id
1 'polypeptide(L)'
;MTTQLHLIYAPKDTTLPNGMIIVSEITDTTVQFCSFGGGWVRKMTPQDLSDKYRKVEPEELKAIEYYAAEFDIEDYFGDRPAKGYTKGMRTNGWANPVFDQEGIDRIREVFGSEEMSYDKDRDVLVIDLGDDVDDECRFEEYQGFDIYVDGQLKHVYPIGSGGGWTWDEVSKDDE
;
A
#
# COMPACT_ATOMS: atom_id res chain seq x y z
N MET A 1 -24.41 1.37 9.10
CA MET A 1 -23.50 1.97 8.10
C MET A 1 -23.46 1.01 6.94
N THR A 2 -24.00 1.39 5.79
CA THR A 2 -23.96 0.56 4.58
C THR A 2 -22.58 0.74 3.98
N THR A 3 -21.69 -0.23 4.15
CA THR A 3 -20.39 -0.24 3.48
C THR A 3 -20.68 -0.20 1.98
N GLN A 4 -20.44 0.94 1.35
CA GLN A 4 -20.54 1.05 -0.10
C GLN A 4 -19.45 0.13 -0.65
N LEU A 5 -19.84 -1.05 -1.10
CA LEU A 5 -18.95 -2.00 -1.78
C LEU A 5 -18.55 -1.34 -3.09
N HIS A 6 -17.43 -0.63 -3.05
CA HIS A 6 -16.72 -0.18 -4.24
C HIS A 6 -16.54 -1.37 -5.18
N LEU A 7 -16.95 -1.22 -6.45
CA LEU A 7 -16.81 -2.30 -7.42
C LEU A 7 -15.37 -2.33 -7.91
N ILE A 8 -14.68 -3.44 -7.65
CA ILE A 8 -13.29 -3.61 -8.02
C ILE A 8 -13.21 -4.37 -9.34
N TYR A 9 -12.39 -3.85 -10.25
CA TYR A 9 -12.14 -4.45 -11.56
C TYR A 9 -10.65 -4.63 -11.79
N ALA A 10 -10.28 -5.64 -12.58
CA ALA A 10 -8.92 -5.91 -13.02
C ALA A 10 -8.89 -6.04 -14.54
N PRO A 11 -7.77 -5.69 -15.20
CA PRO A 11 -7.59 -6.03 -16.61
C PRO A 11 -7.74 -7.53 -16.83
N LYS A 12 -8.31 -7.94 -17.96
CA LYS A 12 -8.56 -9.36 -18.24
C LYS A 12 -7.27 -10.19 -18.37
N ASP A 13 -6.18 -9.54 -18.78
CA ASP A 13 -4.93 -10.19 -19.17
C ASP A 13 -3.78 -9.95 -18.17
N THR A 14 -4.08 -9.57 -16.93
CA THR A 14 -3.07 -9.32 -15.89
C THR A 14 -3.29 -10.16 -14.64
N THR A 15 -2.21 -10.46 -13.92
CA THR A 15 -2.26 -11.01 -12.57
C THR A 15 -2.62 -9.91 -11.58
N LEU A 16 -3.44 -10.24 -10.58
CA LEU A 16 -3.74 -9.29 -9.51
C LEU A 16 -2.47 -9.00 -8.68
N PRO A 17 -2.33 -7.78 -8.13
CA PRO A 17 -3.24 -6.64 -8.25
C PRO A 17 -2.98 -5.69 -9.44
N ASN A 18 -2.17 -6.10 -10.41
CA ASN A 18 -1.66 -5.20 -11.44
C ASN A 18 -2.77 -4.60 -12.32
N GLY A 19 -2.82 -3.27 -12.36
CA GLY A 19 -3.76 -2.50 -13.17
C GLY A 19 -5.19 -2.48 -12.65
N MET A 20 -5.44 -2.95 -11.42
CA MET A 20 -6.76 -2.90 -10.82
C MET A 20 -7.29 -1.47 -10.67
N ILE A 21 -8.62 -1.34 -10.74
CA ILE A 21 -9.34 -0.08 -10.60
C ILE A 21 -10.51 -0.20 -9.61
N ILE A 22 -10.83 0.92 -8.96
CA ILE A 22 -12.05 1.09 -8.18
C ILE A 22 -13.05 1.86 -9.03
N VAL A 23 -14.19 1.24 -9.33
CA VAL A 23 -15.29 1.91 -10.01
C VAL A 23 -16.23 2.50 -8.97
N SER A 24 -16.36 3.82 -8.99
CA SER A 24 -17.22 4.59 -8.08
C SER A 24 -18.61 4.82 -8.66
N GLU A 25 -18.75 4.89 -9.99
CA GLU A 25 -20.03 5.13 -10.67
C GLU A 25 -20.05 4.49 -12.05
N ILE A 26 -21.20 3.91 -12.43
CA ILE A 26 -21.49 3.44 -13.78
C ILE A 26 -22.81 4.05 -14.23
N THR A 27 -22.80 4.73 -15.36
CA THR A 27 -23.97 5.25 -16.08
C THR A 27 -24.01 4.64 -17.49
N ASP A 28 -25.07 4.92 -18.26
CA ASP A 28 -25.21 4.39 -19.63
C ASP A 28 -24.11 4.88 -20.60
N THR A 29 -23.44 5.98 -20.29
CA THR A 29 -22.43 6.58 -21.18
C THR A 29 -21.04 6.69 -20.57
N THR A 30 -20.93 6.63 -19.24
CA THR A 30 -19.70 6.93 -18.52
C THR A 30 -19.52 6.01 -17.32
N VAL A 31 -18.30 5.52 -17.15
CA VAL A 31 -17.79 4.88 -15.93
C VAL A 31 -16.80 5.84 -15.28
N GLN A 32 -17.00 6.13 -13.99
CA GLN A 32 -16.01 6.84 -13.16
C GLN A 32 -15.21 5.84 -12.35
N PHE A 33 -13.89 5.97 -12.37
CA PHE A 33 -13.00 5.06 -11.68
C PHE A 33 -11.70 5.75 -11.24
N CYS A 34 -11.00 5.18 -10.28
CA CYS A 34 -9.62 5.50 -9.96
C CYS A 34 -8.79 4.21 -9.93
N SER A 35 -7.46 4.34 -9.83
CA SER A 35 -6.60 3.17 -9.59
C SER A 35 -7.00 2.50 -8.26
N PHE A 36 -6.80 1.20 -8.16
CA PHE A 36 -6.93 0.50 -6.89
C PHE A 36 -5.91 1.09 -5.89
N GLY A 37 -6.36 1.43 -4.68
CA GLY A 37 -5.60 2.26 -3.72
C GLY A 37 -5.90 3.77 -3.82
N GLY A 38 -6.63 4.23 -4.83
CA GLY A 38 -7.14 5.61 -4.91
C GLY A 38 -6.51 6.46 -6.01
N GLY A 39 -6.65 7.78 -5.86
CA GLY A 39 -6.10 8.79 -6.76
C GLY A 39 -7.11 9.49 -7.65
N TRP A 40 -6.62 10.10 -8.72
CA TRP A 40 -7.43 10.92 -9.61
C TRP A 40 -8.54 10.09 -10.25
N VAL A 41 -9.78 10.59 -10.14
CA VAL A 41 -10.94 10.01 -10.82
C VAL A 41 -10.80 10.24 -12.32
N ARG A 42 -10.82 9.14 -13.06
CA ARG A 42 -10.78 9.07 -14.53
C ARG A 42 -12.13 8.59 -15.05
N LYS A 43 -12.34 8.75 -16.35
CA LYS A 43 -13.57 8.37 -17.05
C LYS A 43 -13.26 7.46 -18.23
N MET A 44 -14.11 6.45 -18.44
CA MET A 44 -14.12 5.62 -19.64
C MET A 44 -15.55 5.28 -20.05
N THR A 45 -15.76 4.68 -21.21
CA THR A 45 -17.08 4.20 -21.61
C THR A 45 -17.42 2.87 -20.93
N PRO A 46 -18.71 2.54 -20.72
CA PRO A 46 -19.10 1.20 -20.26
C PRO A 46 -18.60 0.08 -21.19
N GLN A 47 -18.52 0.35 -22.50
CA GLN A 47 -17.96 -0.59 -23.47
C GLN A 47 -16.47 -0.84 -23.21
N ASP A 48 -15.67 0.22 -22.99
CA ASP A 48 -14.24 0.08 -22.65
C ASP A 48 -14.02 -0.74 -21.38
N LEU A 49 -14.86 -0.51 -20.35
CA LEU A 49 -14.80 -1.29 -19.11
C LEU A 49 -15.06 -2.77 -19.40
N SER A 50 -16.15 -3.07 -20.12
CA SER A 50 -16.54 -4.42 -20.50
C SER A 50 -15.50 -5.12 -21.36
N ASP A 51 -14.82 -4.40 -22.25
CA ASP A 51 -13.84 -4.97 -23.17
C ASP A 51 -12.52 -5.28 -22.46
N LYS A 52 -12.02 -4.35 -21.64
CA LYS A 52 -10.66 -4.39 -21.07
C LYS A 52 -10.61 -4.99 -19.68
N TYR A 53 -11.69 -4.93 -18.92
CA TYR A 53 -11.70 -5.31 -17.50
C TYR A 53 -12.71 -6.41 -17.21
N ARG A 54 -12.46 -7.10 -16.10
CA ARG A 54 -13.41 -8.01 -15.46
C ARG A 54 -13.61 -7.56 -14.02
N LYS A 55 -14.78 -7.85 -13.47
CA LYS A 55 -15.03 -7.68 -12.05
C LYS A 55 -14.12 -8.65 -11.27
N VAL A 56 -13.58 -8.17 -10.16
CA VAL A 56 -12.81 -8.98 -9.22
C VAL A 56 -13.73 -9.41 -8.09
N GLU A 57 -13.78 -10.71 -7.82
CA GLU A 57 -14.56 -11.23 -6.71
C GLU A 57 -13.79 -11.07 -5.38
N PRO A 58 -14.49 -10.89 -4.24
CA PRO A 58 -13.83 -10.69 -2.94
C PRO A 58 -12.84 -11.78 -2.56
N GLU A 59 -13.06 -13.02 -2.99
CA GLU A 59 -12.20 -14.17 -2.73
C GLU A 59 -10.86 -14.05 -3.47
N GLU A 60 -10.85 -13.47 -4.67
CA GLU A 60 -9.61 -13.24 -5.43
C GLU A 60 -8.72 -12.21 -4.74
N LEU A 61 -9.33 -11.17 -4.15
CA LEU A 61 -8.61 -10.17 -3.35
C LEU A 61 -7.99 -10.78 -2.09
N LYS A 62 -8.72 -11.68 -1.43
CA LYS A 62 -8.22 -12.38 -0.24
C LYS A 62 -7.08 -13.34 -0.58
N ALA A 63 -7.10 -13.90 -1.79
CA ALA A 63 -6.07 -14.80 -2.29
C ALA A 63 -4.76 -14.09 -2.70
N ILE A 64 -4.73 -12.75 -2.73
CA ILE A 64 -3.48 -12.02 -2.94
C ILE A 64 -2.63 -12.14 -1.68
N GLU A 65 -1.57 -12.94 -1.79
CA GLU A 65 -0.61 -13.19 -0.71
C GLU A 65 0.42 -12.08 -0.60
N TYR A 66 1.00 -11.94 0.59
CA TYR A 66 2.15 -11.08 0.78
C TYR A 66 3.40 -11.79 0.25
N TYR A 67 4.29 -11.02 -0.37
CA TYR A 67 5.64 -11.44 -0.74
C TYR A 67 6.67 -10.45 -0.20
N ALA A 68 7.91 -10.92 -0.03
CA ALA A 68 9.02 -10.08 0.40
C ALA A 68 9.55 -9.23 -0.76
N ALA A 69 9.84 -7.97 -0.49
CA ALA A 69 10.40 -7.02 -1.45
C ALA A 69 11.28 -5.97 -0.76
N GLU A 70 11.92 -5.14 -1.56
CA GLU A 70 12.79 -4.04 -1.12
C GLU A 70 12.15 -2.70 -1.49
N PHE A 71 12.25 -1.73 -0.58
CA PHE A 71 11.56 -0.45 -0.69
C PHE A 71 12.51 0.72 -0.43
N ASP A 72 12.31 1.79 -1.20
CA ASP A 72 13.04 3.05 -1.09
C ASP A 72 12.05 4.23 -1.10
N ILE A 73 12.53 5.38 -0.66
CA ILE A 73 11.87 6.68 -0.80
C ILE A 73 12.92 7.59 -1.42
N GLU A 74 12.74 7.97 -2.68
CA GLU A 74 13.59 8.97 -3.37
C GLU A 74 15.11 8.77 -3.18
N ASP A 75 15.59 7.52 -3.21
CA ASP A 75 16.99 7.10 -3.04
C ASP A 75 17.58 7.38 -1.64
N TYR A 76 16.76 7.67 -0.63
CA TYR A 76 17.23 7.91 0.75
C TYR A 76 17.93 6.69 1.36
N PHE A 77 17.63 5.47 0.88
CA PHE A 77 18.24 4.25 1.40
C PHE A 77 19.52 3.83 0.65
N GLY A 78 19.86 4.49 -0.46
CA GLY A 78 21.03 4.20 -1.27
C GLY A 78 21.17 2.72 -1.63
N ASP A 79 22.38 2.17 -1.51
CA ASP A 79 22.66 0.76 -1.87
C ASP A 79 22.01 -0.28 -0.94
N ARG A 80 21.30 0.14 0.12
CA ARG A 80 20.65 -0.79 1.06
C ARG A 80 19.20 -0.36 1.34
N PRO A 81 18.26 -0.66 0.42
CA PRO A 81 16.83 -0.47 0.60
C PRO A 81 16.28 -1.10 1.89
N ALA A 82 15.11 -0.63 2.34
CA ALA A 82 14.38 -1.25 3.44
C ALA A 82 13.72 -2.55 2.97
N LYS A 83 13.98 -3.66 3.68
CA LYS A 83 13.27 -4.91 3.42
C LYS A 83 11.90 -4.87 4.06
N GLY A 84 10.88 -5.27 3.32
CA GLY A 84 9.52 -5.36 3.80
C GLY A 84 8.71 -6.39 3.03
N TYR A 85 7.40 -6.27 3.15
CA TYR A 85 6.45 -7.16 2.49
C TYR A 85 5.35 -6.35 1.82
N THR A 86 4.81 -6.85 0.72
CA THR A 86 3.67 -6.22 0.05
C THR A 86 2.78 -7.24 -0.64
N LYS A 87 1.59 -6.80 -1.01
CA LYS A 87 0.68 -7.51 -1.92
C LYS A 87 0.82 -7.03 -3.37
N GLY A 88 1.81 -6.18 -3.69
CA GLY A 88 1.94 -5.47 -4.97
C GLY A 88 0.96 -4.30 -5.12
N MET A 89 0.36 -3.90 -4.00
CA MET A 89 -0.66 -2.86 -3.92
C MET A 89 -0.02 -1.48 -3.98
N ARG A 90 -0.65 -0.55 -4.71
CA ARG A 90 -0.16 0.83 -4.84
C ARG A 90 -1.25 1.85 -4.48
N THR A 91 -0.87 2.94 -3.83
CA THR A 91 -1.72 4.11 -3.55
C THR A 91 -1.18 5.28 -4.35
N ASN A 92 -1.97 5.85 -5.26
CA ASN A 92 -1.52 6.97 -6.12
C ASN A 92 -0.23 6.72 -6.93
N GLY A 93 0.18 5.46 -7.10
CA GLY A 93 1.43 5.07 -7.78
C GLY A 93 2.52 4.55 -6.85
N TRP A 94 2.49 4.94 -5.57
CA TRP A 94 3.44 4.50 -4.56
C TRP A 94 3.08 3.14 -3.99
N ALA A 95 4.08 2.32 -3.69
CA ALA A 95 3.90 1.02 -3.06
C ALA A 95 3.29 1.14 -1.65
N ASN A 96 2.55 0.13 -1.24
CA ASN A 96 2.04 -0.02 0.12
C ASN A 96 2.79 -1.15 0.83
N PRO A 97 4.04 -0.93 1.27
CA PRO A 97 4.77 -1.92 2.05
C PRO A 97 4.24 -2.01 3.48
N VAL A 98 4.55 -3.15 4.10
CA VAL A 98 4.52 -3.34 5.54
C VAL A 98 5.86 -3.89 6.00
N PHE A 99 6.29 -3.50 7.19
CA PHE A 99 7.65 -3.77 7.67
C PHE A 99 7.61 -4.54 8.99
N ASP A 100 8.45 -5.56 9.11
CA ASP A 100 8.75 -6.17 10.41
C ASP A 100 9.84 -5.36 11.14
N GLN A 101 10.31 -5.87 12.27
CA GLN A 101 11.33 -5.20 13.08
C GLN A 101 12.61 -4.88 12.30
N GLU A 102 13.08 -5.77 11.41
CA GLU A 102 14.31 -5.52 10.63
C GLU A 102 14.13 -4.35 9.66
N GLY A 103 12.98 -4.32 8.97
CA GLY A 103 12.62 -3.21 8.09
C GLY A 103 12.54 -1.88 8.84
N ILE A 104 11.88 -1.87 10.01
CA ILE A 104 11.72 -0.65 10.82
C ILE A 104 13.06 -0.16 11.36
N ASP A 105 13.94 -1.07 11.80
CA ASP A 105 15.27 -0.69 12.26
C ASP A 105 16.08 -0.06 11.11
N ARG A 106 15.93 -0.55 9.88
CA ARG A 106 16.54 0.09 8.70
C ARG A 106 15.98 1.49 8.45
N ILE A 107 14.67 1.68 8.57
CA ILE A 107 14.03 2.99 8.42
C ILE A 107 14.55 3.97 9.48
N ARG A 108 14.63 3.53 10.74
CA ARG A 108 15.20 4.31 11.86
C ARG A 108 16.65 4.73 11.62
N GLU A 109 17.47 3.86 11.04
CA GLU A 109 18.86 4.19 10.72
C GLU A 109 18.98 5.33 9.69
N VAL A 110 18.00 5.47 8.78
CA VAL A 110 18.01 6.49 7.72
C VAL A 110 17.38 7.80 8.19
N PHE A 111 16.21 7.73 8.81
CA PHE A 111 15.43 8.93 9.16
C PHE A 111 15.65 9.41 10.60
N GLY A 112 16.20 8.57 11.48
CA GLY A 112 16.47 8.91 12.87
C GLY A 112 15.71 8.02 13.85
N SER A 113 16.42 7.48 14.85
CA SER A 113 15.85 6.55 15.83
C SER A 113 15.08 7.23 16.95
N GLU A 114 15.35 8.51 17.24
CA GLU A 114 14.71 9.24 18.35
C GLU A 114 13.25 9.59 18.07
N GLU A 115 12.85 9.50 16.81
CA GLU A 115 11.52 9.83 16.32
C GLU A 115 10.59 8.61 16.26
N MET A 116 11.07 7.38 16.49
CA MET A 116 10.26 6.16 16.30
C MET A 116 10.22 5.25 17.53
N SER A 117 9.06 5.12 18.17
CA SER A 117 8.87 4.32 19.38
C SER A 117 7.81 3.23 19.21
N TYR A 118 7.94 2.13 19.97
CA TYR A 118 6.91 1.09 20.03
C TYR A 118 6.13 1.19 21.33
N ASP A 119 4.82 1.36 21.20
CA ASP A 119 3.88 1.12 22.27
C ASP A 119 3.46 -0.35 22.25
N LYS A 120 4.06 -1.15 23.12
CA LYS A 120 3.80 -2.60 23.21
C LYS A 120 2.41 -2.91 23.76
N ASP A 121 1.83 -2.02 24.56
CA ASP A 121 0.52 -2.26 25.18
C ASP A 121 -0.61 -2.05 24.16
N ARG A 122 -0.42 -1.09 23.24
CA ARG A 122 -1.35 -0.83 22.12
C ARG A 122 -1.01 -1.61 20.84
N ASP A 123 0.18 -2.19 20.77
CA ASP A 123 0.76 -2.76 19.55
C ASP A 123 0.82 -1.74 18.40
N VAL A 124 1.41 -0.58 18.70
CA VAL A 124 1.48 0.56 17.78
C VAL A 124 2.92 1.03 17.64
N LEU A 125 3.35 1.23 16.41
CA LEU A 125 4.53 2.03 16.10
C LEU A 125 4.12 3.50 16.04
N VAL A 126 4.80 4.36 16.79
CA VAL A 126 4.57 5.81 16.84
C VAL A 126 5.78 6.51 16.22
N ILE A 127 5.54 7.40 15.26
CA ILE A 127 6.54 8.27 14.64
C ILE A 127 6.26 9.71 15.04
N ASP A 128 7.21 10.39 15.70
CA ASP A 128 7.18 11.82 15.99
C ASP A 128 7.77 12.58 14.80
N LEU A 129 6.95 13.37 14.10
CA LEU A 129 7.34 14.17 12.95
C LEU A 129 8.04 15.49 13.36
N GLY A 130 8.26 15.71 14.65
CA GLY A 130 9.01 16.84 15.20
C GLY A 130 8.15 18.07 15.52
N ASP A 131 8.80 19.10 16.08
CA ASP A 131 8.12 20.33 16.53
C ASP A 131 7.72 21.29 15.39
N ASP A 132 8.14 21.01 14.16
CA ASP A 132 7.88 21.84 12.97
C ASP A 132 6.53 21.53 12.30
N VAL A 133 5.83 20.48 12.74
CA VAL A 133 4.47 20.15 12.33
C VAL A 133 3.45 20.56 13.41
N ASP A 134 2.21 20.78 13.01
CA ASP A 134 1.11 21.06 13.93
C ASP A 134 0.99 19.95 14.99
N ASP A 135 0.78 20.31 16.26
CA ASP A 135 0.64 19.38 17.39
C ASP A 135 -0.41 18.29 17.11
N GLU A 136 -1.48 18.61 16.37
CA GLU A 136 -2.52 17.63 15.99
C GLU A 136 -2.05 16.59 14.96
N CYS A 137 -0.98 16.89 14.20
CA CYS A 137 -0.38 16.04 13.19
C CYS A 137 1.02 15.54 13.58
N ARG A 138 1.47 15.84 14.81
CA ARG A 138 2.83 15.56 15.26
C ARG A 138 3.17 14.08 15.26
N PHE A 139 2.22 13.23 15.61
CA PHE A 139 2.44 11.79 15.73
C PHE A 139 1.70 11.02 14.65
N GLU A 140 2.42 10.16 13.93
CA GLU A 140 1.83 9.11 13.11
C GLU A 140 1.80 7.81 13.89
N GLU A 141 0.63 7.16 13.94
CA GLU A 141 0.45 5.87 14.61
C GLU A 141 0.12 4.77 13.60
N TYR A 142 0.90 3.68 13.65
CA TYR A 142 0.76 2.53 12.78
C TYR A 142 0.46 1.28 13.61
N GLN A 143 -0.74 0.72 13.45
CA GLN A 143 -1.18 -0.48 14.17
C GLN A 143 -0.47 -1.73 13.62
N GLY A 144 0.10 -2.52 14.54
CA GLY A 144 0.69 -3.82 14.26
C GLY A 144 -0.37 -4.85 13.86
N PHE A 145 0.01 -5.78 12.97
CA PHE A 145 -0.82 -6.91 12.59
C PHE A 145 0.00 -8.06 12.04
N ASP A 146 -0.62 -9.23 11.94
CA ASP A 146 0.05 -10.45 11.47
C ASP A 146 -0.25 -10.75 10.00
N ILE A 147 0.78 -11.17 9.26
CA ILE A 147 0.71 -11.64 7.88
C ILE A 147 1.38 -13.01 7.72
N TYR A 148 1.06 -13.72 6.64
CA TYR A 148 1.78 -14.91 6.22
C TYR A 148 2.57 -14.62 4.94
N VAL A 149 3.84 -15.02 4.94
CA VAL A 149 4.74 -14.95 3.78
C VAL A 149 5.48 -16.28 3.71
N ASP A 150 5.35 -17.00 2.59
CA ASP A 150 5.93 -18.34 2.40
C ASP A 150 5.62 -19.32 3.55
N GLY A 151 4.39 -19.23 4.08
CA GLY A 151 3.92 -20.06 5.20
C GLY A 151 4.47 -19.66 6.58
N GLN A 152 5.26 -18.58 6.67
CA GLN A 152 5.75 -18.04 7.95
C GLN A 152 4.89 -16.89 8.42
N LEU A 153 4.51 -16.93 9.70
CA LEU A 153 3.84 -15.81 10.37
C LEU A 153 4.84 -14.68 10.63
N LYS A 154 4.50 -13.46 10.21
CA LYS A 154 5.29 -12.23 10.44
C LYS A 154 4.41 -11.19 11.09
N HIS A 155 4.94 -10.51 12.10
CA HIS A 155 4.30 -9.36 12.72
C HIS A 155 4.87 -8.09 12.09
N VAL A 156 3.99 -7.21 11.59
CA VAL A 156 4.37 -6.10 10.71
C VAL A 156 3.59 -4.82 11.01
N TYR A 157 4.14 -3.69 10.58
CA TYR A 157 3.55 -2.36 10.70
C TYR A 157 3.44 -1.68 9.33
N PRO A 158 2.29 -1.04 8.99
CA PRO A 158 2.01 -0.50 7.66
C PRO A 158 2.50 0.95 7.47
N ILE A 159 3.81 1.19 7.61
CA ILE A 159 4.41 2.53 7.47
C ILE A 159 4.17 3.06 6.06
N GLY A 160 3.43 4.16 5.90
CA GLY A 160 3.12 4.76 4.61
C GLY A 160 1.96 4.16 3.81
N SER A 161 1.39 3.03 4.23
CA SER A 161 0.23 2.43 3.55
C SER A 161 -1.03 3.27 3.82
N GLY A 162 -1.27 4.27 2.98
CA GLY A 162 -2.37 5.23 3.15
C GLY A 162 -2.04 6.67 2.76
N GLY A 163 -0.80 6.97 2.35
CA GLY A 163 -0.42 8.24 1.73
C GLY A 163 0.47 9.17 2.57
N GLY A 164 0.96 8.75 3.74
CA GLY A 164 1.93 9.52 4.53
C GLY A 164 3.36 9.43 3.99
N TRP A 165 3.74 8.26 3.46
CA TRP A 165 5.09 8.00 2.93
C TRP A 165 4.98 7.47 1.50
N THR A 166 5.83 7.97 0.61
CA THR A 166 5.81 7.69 -0.83
C THR A 166 6.84 6.62 -1.18
N TRP A 167 6.53 5.36 -0.84
CA TRP A 167 7.41 4.23 -1.11
C TRP A 167 7.44 3.86 -2.58
N ASP A 168 8.61 3.51 -3.07
CA ASP A 168 8.80 2.76 -4.30
C ASP A 168 9.25 1.35 -3.96
N GLU A 169 8.61 0.36 -4.59
CA GLU A 169 9.17 -0.99 -4.63
C GLU A 169 10.34 -0.96 -5.60
N VAL A 170 11.53 -1.28 -5.09
CA VAL A 170 12.73 -1.39 -5.89
C VAL A 170 12.55 -2.62 -6.76
N SER A 171 12.14 -2.42 -8.01
CA SER A 171 12.18 -3.50 -8.99
C SER A 171 13.63 -3.93 -9.11
N LYS A 172 13.88 -5.24 -8.98
CA LYS A 172 14.99 -5.80 -9.74
C LYS A 172 14.63 -5.56 -11.19
N ASP A 173 15.13 -4.47 -11.77
CA ASP A 173 15.13 -4.34 -13.21
C ASP A 173 15.75 -5.64 -13.75
N ASP A 174 14.98 -6.32 -14.59
CA ASP A 174 15.45 -7.48 -15.34
C ASP A 174 16.74 -7.06 -16.09
N GLU A 175 17.90 -7.52 -15.62
CA GLU A 175 19.14 -7.55 -16.41
C GLU A 175 18.96 -8.41 -17.67
#